data_AF-L9VJ13-F1
#
_entry.id   AF-L9VJ13-F1
#
_cell.length_a   1.000
_cell.length_b   1.000
_cell.length_c   1.000
_cell.angle_alpha   90.00
_cell.angle_beta   90.00
_cell.angle_gamma   90.00
#
_symmetry.space_group_name_H-M   'P 1'
#
loop_
_entity.id
_entity.type
_entity.pdbx_description
1 polymer ?
#
loop_
_entity_poly.entity_id
_entity_poly.type
_entity_poly.pdbx_seq_one_letter_code
_entity_poly.pdbx_strand_id
1 'polypeptide(L)' 'MELRKLVSDYLPNAVVAATIFTIYNTYTGDTADPVTIGVEFIFSIIAIFIGFIVITPILNKTFDIVRR' A
#
# COMPACT_ATOMS: atom_id res chain seq x y z
N MET A 1 -3.55 -20.73 3.81
CA MET A 1 -4.65 -20.27 2.94
C MET A 1 -4.97 -18.79 3.16
N GLU A 2 -4.84 -18.27 4.38
CA GLU A 2 -5.09 -16.85 4.70
C GLU A 2 -4.07 -15.89 4.11
N LEU A 3 -2.76 -16.17 4.19
CA LEU A 3 -1.74 -15.29 3.61
C LEU A 3 -1.92 -15.07 2.10
N ARG A 4 -2.22 -16.14 1.36
CA ARG A 4 -2.48 -16.07 -0.09
C ARG A 4 -3.67 -15.16 -0.40
N LYS A 5 -4.69 -15.18 0.45
CA LYS A 5 -5.87 -14.32 0.31
C LYS A 5 -5.52 -12.86 0.61
N LEU A 6 -4.82 -12.59 1.72
CA LEU A 6 -4.34 -11.23 2.03
C LEU A 6 -3.47 -10.65 0.91
N VAL A 7 -2.56 -11.46 0.38
CA VAL A 7 -1.72 -11.07 -0.77
C VAL A 7 -2.59 -10.78 -1.99
N SER A 8 -3.50 -11.66 -2.35
CA SER A 8 -4.41 -11.45 -3.48
C SER A 8 -5.29 -10.21 -3.34
N ASP A 9 -5.78 -9.95 -2.12
CA ASP A 9 -6.76 -8.89 -1.86
C ASP A 9 -6.09 -7.50 -1.75
N TYR A 10 -4.87 -7.41 -1.21
CA TYR A 10 -4.24 -6.13 -0.87
C TYR A 10 -2.96 -5.81 -1.64
N LEU A 11 -2.18 -6.80 -2.09
CA LEU A 11 -0.90 -6.54 -2.77
C LEU A 11 -1.08 -5.75 -4.09
N PRO A 12 -2.06 -6.06 -4.96
CA PRO A 12 -2.26 -5.29 -6.19
C PRO A 12 -2.54 -3.80 -5.90
N ASN A 13 -3.38 -3.51 -4.91
CA ASN A 13 -3.70 -2.14 -4.52
C ASN A 13 -2.49 -1.42 -3.91
N ALA A 14 -1.67 -2.12 -3.13
CA ALA A 14 -0.43 -1.58 -2.58
C ALA A 14 0.58 -1.23 -3.67
N VAL A 15 0.70 -2.08 -4.70
CA VAL A 15 1.56 -1.81 -5.87
C VAL A 15 1.09 -0.57 -6.61
N VAL A 16 -0.21 -0.46 -6.91
CA VAL A 16 -0.77 0.73 -7.60
C VAL A 16 -0.50 2.01 -6.81
N ALA A 17 -0.77 1.99 -5.49
CA ALA A 17 -0.54 3.14 -4.63
C ALA A 17 0.94 3.51 -4.53
N ALA A 18 1.83 2.53 -4.39
CA ALA A 18 3.28 2.75 -4.40
C ALA A 18 3.76 3.33 -5.73
N THR A 19 3.21 2.88 -6.87
CA THR A 19 3.56 3.43 -8.18
C THR A 19 3.20 4.92 -8.28
N ILE A 20 2.02 5.31 -7.80
CA ILE A 20 1.61 6.72 -7.76
C ILE A 20 2.56 7.54 -6.89
N PHE A 21 2.91 7.03 -5.70
CA PHE A 21 3.86 7.69 -4.78
C PHE A 21 5.24 7.86 -5.41
N THR A 22 5.76 6.82 -6.04
CA THR A 22 7.08 6.87 -6.69
C THR A 22 7.10 7.87 -7.83
N ILE A 23 6.07 7.89 -8.69
CA ILE A 23 5.97 8.89 -9.76
C ILE A 23 5.93 10.31 -9.19
N TYR A 24 5.14 10.52 -8.14
CA TYR A 24 5.04 11.81 -7.47
C TYR A 24 6.40 12.27 -6.92
N ASN A 25 7.07 11.44 -6.11
CA ASN A 25 8.37 11.77 -5.50
C ASN A 25 9.47 12.00 -6.54
N THR A 26 9.44 11.23 -7.63
CA THR A 26 10.37 11.42 -8.75
C THR A 26 10.11 12.75 -9.46
N TYR A 27 8.83 13.10 -9.65
CA TYR A 27 8.44 14.35 -10.30
C TYR A 27 8.77 15.59 -9.46
N THR A 28 8.58 15.53 -8.14
CA THR A 28 8.90 16.65 -7.23
C THR A 28 10.40 16.84 -7.01
N GLY A 29 11.23 15.94 -7.53
CA GLY A 29 12.68 15.96 -7.35
C GLY A 29 13.12 15.52 -5.95
N ASP A 30 12.22 14.88 -5.18
CA ASP A 30 12.53 14.35 -3.85
C ASP A 30 13.45 13.12 -3.96
N THR A 31 13.26 12.32 -5.03
CA THR A 31 14.10 11.15 -5.35
C THR A 31 14.46 11.13 -6.84
N ALA A 32 15.76 11.19 -7.18
CA ALA A 32 16.22 11.20 -8.59
C ALA A 32 17.17 10.03 -8.97
N ASP A 33 17.74 9.35 -7.98
CA ASP A 33 18.65 8.22 -8.21
C ASP A 33 17.85 6.91 -8.47
N PRO A 34 18.11 6.19 -9.58
CA PRO A 34 17.35 4.98 -9.94
C PRO A 34 17.39 3.86 -8.89
N VAL A 35 18.51 3.70 -8.17
CA VAL A 35 18.63 2.67 -7.13
C VAL A 35 17.75 3.03 -5.94
N THR A 36 17.81 4.30 -5.53
CA THR A 36 17.01 4.86 -4.45
C THR A 36 15.52 4.76 -4.77
N ILE A 37 15.10 5.08 -5.99
CA ILE A 37 13.73 4.91 -6.48
C ILE A 37 13.24 3.46 -6.31
N GLY A 38 14.05 2.49 -6.72
CA GLY A 38 13.69 1.06 -6.62
C GLY A 38 13.55 0.59 -5.17
N VAL A 39 14.46 1.03 -4.30
CA VAL A 39 14.44 0.69 -2.87
C VAL A 39 13.22 1.32 -2.19
N GLU A 40 12.99 2.61 -2.38
CA GLU A 40 11.84 3.34 -1.81
C GLU A 40 10.51 2.78 -2.31
N PHE A 41 10.43 2.37 -3.58
CA PHE A 41 9.24 1.74 -4.14
C PHE A 41 8.91 0.43 -3.42
N ILE A 42 9.90 -0.45 -3.20
CA ILE A 42 9.68 -1.72 -2.47
C ILE A 42 9.24 -1.45 -1.03
N PHE A 43 9.90 -0.52 -0.34
CA PHE A 43 9.49 -0.13 1.02
C PHE A 43 8.07 0.43 1.06
N SER A 44 7.69 1.25 0.07
CA SER A 44 6.35 1.80 -0.06
C SER A 44 5.31 0.70 -0.26
N ILE A 45 5.57 -0.29 -1.11
CA ILE A 45 4.67 -1.45 -1.30
C ILE A 45 4.46 -2.16 0.04
N ILE A 46 5.54 -2.45 0.77
CA ILE A 46 5.47 -3.18 2.04
C ILE A 46 4.67 -2.38 3.07
N ALA A 47 4.97 -1.09 3.22
CA ALA A 47 4.29 -0.21 4.17
C ALA A 47 2.78 -0.10 3.87
N ILE A 48 2.42 0.14 2.61
CA ILE A 48 1.02 0.28 2.19
C ILE A 48 0.27 -1.05 2.33
N PHE A 49 0.91 -2.17 1.97
CA PHE A 49 0.32 -3.50 2.12
C PHE A 49 -0.01 -3.83 3.58
N ILE A 50 0.92 -3.55 4.49
CA ILE A 50 0.69 -3.68 5.93
C ILE A 50 -0.45 -2.75 6.39
N GLY A 51 -0.47 -1.51 5.91
CA GLY A 51 -1.55 -0.56 6.17
C GLY A 51 -2.92 -1.12 5.80
N PHE A 52 -3.07 -1.70 4.61
CA PHE A 52 -4.32 -2.34 4.18
C PHE A 52 -4.72 -3.51 5.08
N ILE A 53 -3.77 -4.37 5.46
CA ILE A 53 -4.05 -5.51 6.35
C ILE A 53 -4.56 -5.06 7.72
N VAL A 54 -3.97 -4.00 8.28
CA VAL A 54 -4.32 -3.51 9.62
C VAL A 54 -5.61 -2.70 9.62
N ILE A 55 -5.80 -1.82 8.64
CA ILE A 55 -6.91 -0.86 8.63
C ILE A 55 -8.22 -1.52 8.17
N THR A 56 -8.19 -2.42 7.19
CA THR A 56 -9.40 -3.03 6.62
C THR A 56 -10.32 -3.70 7.66
N PRO A 57 -9.84 -4.57 8.58
CA PRO A 57 -10.71 -5.16 9.59
C PRO A 57 -11.27 -4.14 10.59
N ILE A 58 -10.56 -3.04 10.86
CA ILE A 58 -11.04 -1.95 11.71
C ILE A 58 -12.18 -1.21 11.00
N LEU A 59 -11.99 -0.85 9.73
CA LEU A 59 -13.01 -0.19 8.92
C LEU A 59 -14.27 -1.05 8.79
N ASN A 60 -14.13 -2.35 8.52
CA ASN A 60 -15.26 -3.26 8.39
C ASN A 60 -16.11 -3.28 9.66
N LYS A 61 -15.48 -3.38 10.84
CA LYS A 61 -16.18 -3.32 12.13
C LYS A 61 -16.89 -1.98 12.34
N THR A 62 -16.23 -0.87 12.01
CA THR A 62 -16.82 0.47 12.14
C THR A 62 -18.03 0.63 11.22
N PHE A 63 -17.95 0.19 9.96
CA PHE A 63 -19.07 0.26 9.03
C PHE A 63 -20.22 -0.66 9.43
N ASP A 64 -19.94 -1.83 9.99
CA ASP A 64 -20.97 -2.74 10.52
C ASP A 64 -21.71 -2.12 11.72
N ILE A 65 -21.01 -1.35 12.56
CA ILE A 65 -21.62 -0.61 13.69
C ILE A 65 -22.51 0.52 13.17
N VAL A 66 -22.03 1.33 12.23
CA VAL A 66 -22.78 2.47 11.67
C VAL A 66 -24.03 2.03 10.91
N ARG A 67 -24.04 0.81 10.36
CA ARG A 67 -25.16 0.27 9.57
C ARG A 67 -26.26 -0.39 10.43
N ARG A 68 -26.05 -0.59 11.74
CA ARG A 68 -27.06 -1.07 12.69
C ARG A 68 -27.77 0.09 13.38
#